data_AF-A0A2D4F464-F1
#
_entry.id   AF-A0A2D4F464-F1
#
_cell.length_a   1.000
_cell.length_b   1.000
_cell.length_c   1.000
_cell.angle_alpha   90.00
_cell.angle_beta   90.00
_cell.angle_gamma   90.00
#
_symmetry.space_group_name_H-M   'P 1'
#
loop_
_entity.id
_entity.type
_entity.pdbx_description
1 polymer ?
#
loop_
_entity_poly.entity_id
_entity_poly.type
_entity_poly.pdbx_seq_one_letter_code
_entity_poly.pdbx_strand_id
1 'polypeptide(L)'
;NRQNCLEADLKTVHALLRDLEKFLKWIQEAEATANVLADALQREPTTPGSDPGRELKKQIEDIQAESDAHNDIFKSIGGNRQKMVKALGNSEEAALLQHRIDDMNQRWNDLKAKSANIRAHLEASAEKWSKLLMSLEELIKWLNLKDDELKKQMPVGGDVPTLQQQHDHCKVSCLI
;
A
#
# COMPACT_ATOMS: atom_id res chain seq x y z
N ASN A 1 19.98 14.40 48.72
CA ASN A 1 20.27 13.30 47.76
C ASN A 1 19.08 12.38 47.47
N ARG A 2 18.39 11.79 48.46
CA ARG A 2 17.22 10.91 48.21
C ARG A 2 15.99 11.65 47.62
N GLN A 3 15.69 12.86 48.11
CA GLN A 3 14.60 13.72 47.60
C GLN A 3 14.74 13.99 46.09
N ASN A 4 15.93 14.44 45.67
CA ASN A 4 16.21 14.79 44.27
C ASN A 4 16.11 13.57 43.34
N CYS A 5 16.44 12.36 43.83
CA CYS A 5 16.32 11.11 43.07
C CYS A 5 14.85 10.78 42.79
N LEU A 6 14.02 10.80 43.84
CA LEU A 6 12.58 10.55 43.71
C LEU A 6 11.90 11.58 42.81
N GLU A 7 12.30 12.85 42.89
CA GLU A 7 11.75 13.90 42.02
C GLU A 7 12.14 13.71 40.54
N ALA A 8 13.35 13.23 40.27
CA ALA A 8 13.79 12.89 38.91
C ALA A 8 13.05 11.67 38.34
N ASP A 9 12.84 10.65 39.16
CA ASP A 9 12.06 9.46 38.79
C ASP A 9 10.60 9.83 38.47
N LEU A 10 9.98 10.67 39.30
CA LEU A 10 8.61 11.13 39.12
C LEU A 10 8.46 11.97 37.84
N LYS A 11 9.43 12.85 37.54
CA LYS A 11 9.47 13.59 36.25
C LYS A 11 9.58 12.64 35.06
N THR A 12 10.39 11.59 35.17
CA THR A 12 10.56 10.58 34.12
C THR A 12 9.27 9.80 33.88
N VAL A 13 8.58 9.42 34.96
CA VAL A 13 7.29 8.72 34.91
C VAL A 13 6.24 9.56 34.19
N HIS A 14 6.10 10.84 34.57
CA HIS A 14 5.16 11.74 33.90
C HIS A 14 5.49 11.98 32.43
N ALA A 15 6.78 12.09 32.07
CA ALA A 15 7.19 12.28 30.69
C ALA A 15 6.76 11.09 29.80
N LEU A 16 7.02 9.85 30.23
CA LEU A 16 6.62 8.67 29.47
C LEU A 16 5.10 8.51 29.41
N LEU A 17 4.36 8.79 30.48
CA LEU A 17 2.89 8.72 30.45
C LEU A 17 2.31 9.68 29.41
N ARG A 18 2.83 10.91 29.35
CA ARG A 18 2.44 11.90 28.35
C ARG A 18 2.80 11.45 26.93
N ASP A 19 3.99 10.91 26.74
CA ASP A 19 4.45 10.46 25.41
C ASP A 19 3.64 9.22 24.95
N LEU A 20 3.33 8.31 25.87
CA LEU A 20 2.44 7.16 25.67
C LEU A 20 1.03 7.59 25.27
N GLU A 21 0.44 8.56 25.96
CA GLU A 21 -0.90 9.06 25.64
C GLU A 21 -0.97 9.73 24.27
N LYS A 22 0.01 10.58 23.94
CA LYS A 22 0.10 11.20 22.62
C LYS A 22 0.22 10.15 21.52
N PHE A 23 1.08 9.15 21.72
CA PHE A 23 1.29 8.11 20.72
C PHE A 23 0.08 7.18 20.58
N LEU A 24 -0.61 6.84 21.66
CA LEU A 24 -1.86 6.05 21.60
C LEU A 24 -2.99 6.80 20.88
N LYS A 25 -3.12 8.10 21.11
CA LYS A 25 -4.09 8.94 20.39
C LYS A 25 -3.78 8.94 18.89
N TRP A 26 -2.52 9.12 18.55
CA TRP A 26 -2.06 9.09 17.17
C TRP A 26 -2.33 7.72 16.51
N ILE A 27 -1.99 6.61 17.17
CA ILE A 27 -2.30 5.25 16.69
C ILE A 27 -3.79 5.11 16.39
N GLN A 28 -4.67 5.62 17.27
CA GLN A 28 -6.11 5.53 17.08
C GLN A 28 -6.60 6.28 15.83
N GLU A 29 -6.05 7.46 15.55
CA GLU A 29 -6.36 8.25 14.35
C GLU A 29 -5.86 7.54 13.07
N ALA A 30 -4.64 6.99 13.12
CA ALA A 30 -4.07 6.23 12.02
C ALA A 30 -4.83 4.91 11.75
N GLU A 31 -5.25 4.20 12.80
CA GLU A 31 -6.08 2.99 12.70
C GLU A 31 -7.44 3.30 12.06
N ALA A 32 -8.10 4.40 12.46
CA ALA A 32 -9.37 4.82 11.87
C ALA A 32 -9.22 5.08 10.37
N THR A 33 -8.15 5.77 9.97
CA THR A 33 -7.85 6.02 8.56
C THR A 33 -7.56 4.71 7.82
N ALA A 34 -6.71 3.84 8.35
CA ALA A 34 -6.41 2.53 7.77
C ALA A 34 -7.64 1.62 7.64
N ASN A 35 -8.60 1.72 8.57
CA ASN A 35 -9.88 1.01 8.48
C ASN A 35 -10.71 1.52 7.30
N VAL A 36 -10.85 2.85 7.15
CA VAL A 36 -11.58 3.46 6.03
C VAL A 36 -10.93 3.08 4.69
N LEU A 37 -9.59 3.09 4.61
CA LEU A 37 -8.85 2.66 3.43
C LEU A 37 -9.10 1.19 3.08
N ALA A 38 -9.04 0.30 4.07
CA ALA A 38 -9.30 -1.12 3.86
C ALA A 38 -10.75 -1.37 3.38
N ASP A 39 -11.71 -0.65 3.94
CA ASP A 39 -13.11 -0.67 3.53
C ASP A 39 -13.32 -0.19 2.10
N ALA A 40 -12.63 0.89 1.70
CA ALA A 40 -12.68 1.41 0.34
C ALA A 40 -12.13 0.41 -0.68
N LEU A 41 -11.04 -0.29 -0.34
CA LEU A 41 -10.47 -1.37 -1.14
C LEU A 41 -11.45 -2.54 -1.37
N GLN A 42 -12.34 -2.82 -0.43
CA GLN A 42 -13.33 -3.90 -0.56
C GLN A 42 -14.55 -3.50 -1.39
N ARG A 43 -14.95 -2.23 -1.36
CA ARG A 43 -16.19 -1.77 -2.00
C ARG A 43 -16.09 -1.65 -3.52
N GLU A 44 -14.92 -1.29 -4.06
CA GLU A 44 -14.73 -1.21 -5.51
C GLU A 44 -13.35 -1.74 -5.93
N PRO A 45 -13.27 -2.49 -7.06
CA PRO A 45 -12.01 -2.75 -7.72
C PRO A 45 -11.48 -1.43 -8.29
N THR A 46 -10.69 -0.71 -7.50
CA THR A 46 -10.08 0.56 -7.92
C THR A 46 -9.21 0.35 -9.15
N THR A 47 -9.49 1.12 -10.19
CA THR A 47 -8.60 1.25 -11.35
C THR A 47 -7.37 2.06 -10.93
N PRO A 48 -6.15 1.52 -11.07
CA PRO A 48 -4.90 2.20 -10.79
C PRO A 48 -4.78 3.43 -11.67
N GLY A 49 -4.56 4.59 -11.06
CA GLY A 49 -4.49 5.87 -11.77
C GLY A 49 -5.82 6.60 -11.94
N SER A 50 -6.94 6.07 -11.43
CA SER A 50 -8.13 6.87 -11.18
C SER A 50 -7.90 7.85 -10.01
N ASP A 51 -8.68 8.93 -9.94
CA ASP A 51 -8.59 9.88 -8.83
C ASP A 51 -8.74 9.21 -7.45
N PRO A 52 -9.72 8.29 -7.23
CA PRO A 52 -9.81 7.53 -5.98
C PRO A 52 -8.59 6.65 -5.73
N GLY A 53 -8.08 5.95 -6.75
CA GLY A 53 -6.91 5.07 -6.59
C GLY A 53 -5.63 5.83 -6.24
N ARG A 54 -5.43 7.03 -6.80
CA ARG A 54 -4.30 7.91 -6.45
C ARG A 54 -4.40 8.42 -5.02
N GLU A 55 -5.59 8.83 -4.60
CA GLU A 55 -5.82 9.34 -3.25
C GLU A 55 -5.60 8.25 -2.20
N LEU A 56 -6.12 7.04 -2.40
CA LEU A 56 -5.89 5.91 -1.48
C LEU A 56 -4.40 5.56 -1.38
N LYS A 57 -3.68 5.59 -2.50
CA LYS A 57 -2.23 5.35 -2.52
C LYS A 57 -1.47 6.43 -1.73
N LYS A 58 -1.84 7.69 -1.90
CA LYS A 58 -1.22 8.79 -1.15
C LYS A 58 -1.47 8.66 0.35
N GLN A 59 -2.71 8.39 0.76
CA GLN A 59 -3.04 8.25 2.18
C GLN A 59 -2.29 7.09 2.86
N ILE A 60 -2.05 5.97 2.15
CA ILE A 60 -1.26 4.89 2.72
C ILE A 60 0.22 5.28 2.85
N GLU A 61 0.78 6.01 1.89
CA GLU A 61 2.15 6.54 1.95
C GLU A 61 2.30 7.54 3.11
N ASP A 62 1.30 8.40 3.33
CA ASP A 62 1.26 9.37 4.43
C ASP A 62 1.28 8.64 5.80
N ILE A 63 0.44 7.62 6.00
CA ILE A 63 0.43 6.80 7.24
C ILE A 63 1.79 6.13 7.48
N GLN A 64 2.47 5.68 6.42
CA GLN A 64 3.78 5.04 6.54
C GLN A 64 4.88 6.05 6.89
N ALA A 65 4.89 7.21 6.23
CA ALA A 65 5.83 8.28 6.54
C ALA A 65 5.65 8.80 7.97
N GLU A 66 4.40 8.92 8.40
CA GLU A 66 4.06 9.34 9.76
C GLU A 66 4.44 8.27 10.80
N SER A 67 4.27 6.98 10.46
CA SER A 67 4.80 5.88 11.27
C SER A 67 6.32 5.99 11.43
N ASP A 68 7.05 6.21 10.33
CA ASP A 68 8.51 6.34 10.38
C ASP A 68 8.95 7.53 11.25
N ALA A 69 8.22 8.64 11.18
CA ALA A 69 8.47 9.81 12.03
C ALA A 69 8.22 9.54 13.52
N HIS A 70 7.21 8.74 13.86
CA HIS A 70 6.90 8.38 15.25
C HIS A 70 7.75 7.23 15.82
N ASN A 71 8.61 6.61 15.01
CA ASN A 71 9.47 5.51 15.44
C ASN A 71 10.41 5.89 16.59
N ASP A 72 10.84 7.15 16.66
CA ASP A 72 11.70 7.63 17.76
C ASP A 72 10.92 7.78 19.08
N ILE A 73 9.64 8.15 19.04
CA ILE A 73 8.76 8.17 20.21
C ILE A 73 8.54 6.74 20.71
N PHE A 74 8.28 5.80 19.80
CA PHE A 74 8.18 4.39 20.13
C PHE A 74 9.44 3.85 20.83
N LYS A 75 10.64 4.15 20.30
CA LYS A 75 11.92 3.79 20.92
C LYS A 75 12.13 4.47 22.27
N SER A 76 11.75 5.75 22.40
CA SER A 76 11.83 6.51 23.66
C SER A 76 10.99 5.85 24.75
N ILE A 77 9.75 5.48 24.45
CA ILE A 77 8.85 4.77 25.36
C ILE A 77 9.46 3.42 25.75
N GLY A 78 9.98 2.66 24.78
CA GLY A 78 10.68 1.40 25.02
C GLY A 78 11.91 1.54 25.94
N GLY A 79 12.75 2.55 25.71
CA GLY A 79 13.96 2.81 26.50
C GLY A 79 13.67 3.30 27.92
N ASN A 80 12.57 4.04 28.12
CA ASN A 80 12.17 4.55 29.43
C ASN A 80 11.34 3.56 30.25
N ARG A 81 10.73 2.55 29.61
CA ARG A 81 9.97 1.46 30.28
C ARG A 81 10.72 0.89 31.48
N GLN A 82 11.96 0.44 31.28
CA GLN A 82 12.74 -0.25 32.31
C GLN A 82 13.08 0.67 33.51
N LYS A 83 13.25 1.97 33.26
CA LYS A 83 13.52 2.97 34.31
C LYS A 83 12.27 3.18 35.17
N MET A 84 11.09 3.23 34.55
CA MET A 84 9.84 3.43 35.26
C MET A 84 9.40 2.21 36.07
N VAL A 85 9.55 1.00 35.54
CA VAL A 85 9.27 -0.22 36.32
C VAL A 85 10.13 -0.26 37.58
N LYS A 86 11.39 0.17 37.50
CA LYS A 86 12.27 0.30 38.67
C LYS A 86 11.81 1.40 39.64
N ALA A 87 11.41 2.56 39.13
CA ALA A 87 10.95 3.69 39.92
C ALA A 87 9.63 3.39 40.66
N LEU A 88 8.70 2.68 40.01
CA LEU A 88 7.39 2.33 40.55
C LEU A 88 7.41 1.05 41.41
N GLY A 89 8.46 0.23 41.30
CA GLY A 89 8.59 -1.02 42.03
C GLY A 89 7.49 -2.03 41.68
N ASN A 90 7.16 -2.93 42.61
CA ASN A 90 6.10 -3.94 42.44
C ASN A 90 4.70 -3.39 42.76
N SER A 91 4.43 -2.15 42.36
CA SER A 91 3.14 -1.50 42.57
C SER A 91 2.11 -1.88 41.50
N GLU A 92 0.83 -1.70 41.80
CA GLU A 92 -0.26 -1.91 40.83
C GLU A 92 -0.13 -0.94 39.65
N GLU A 93 0.35 0.29 39.91
CA GLU A 93 0.64 1.29 38.89
C GLU A 93 1.71 0.83 37.89
N ALA A 94 2.74 0.10 38.35
CA ALA A 94 3.75 -0.48 37.48
C ALA A 94 3.15 -1.55 36.56
N ALA A 95 2.26 -2.40 37.09
CA ALA A 95 1.58 -3.44 36.32
C ALA A 95 0.64 -2.84 35.26
N LEU A 96 -0.16 -1.83 35.63
CA LEU A 96 -1.05 -1.13 34.71
C LEU A 96 -0.27 -0.43 33.59
N LEU A 97 0.83 0.24 33.95
CA LEU A 97 1.71 0.88 32.97
C LEU A 97 2.30 -0.14 31.99
N GLN A 98 2.78 -1.27 32.49
CA GLN A 98 3.33 -2.33 31.66
C GLN A 98 2.29 -2.84 30.65
N HIS A 99 1.06 -3.11 31.12
CA HIS A 99 -0.05 -3.50 30.26
C HIS A 99 -0.35 -2.45 29.18
N ARG A 100 -0.41 -1.16 29.53
CA ARG A 100 -0.66 -0.08 28.54
C ARG A 100 0.44 0.01 27.49
N ILE A 101 1.69 -0.19 27.87
CA ILE A 101 2.81 -0.18 26.93
C ILE A 101 2.75 -1.41 26.00
N ASP A 102 2.35 -2.57 26.52
CA ASP A 102 2.22 -3.78 25.72
C ASP A 102 1.03 -3.70 24.75
N ASP A 103 -0.11 -3.13 25.17
CA ASP A 103 -1.24 -2.80 24.28
C ASP A 103 -0.82 -1.84 23.16
N MET A 104 -0.12 -0.76 23.51
CA MET A 104 0.44 0.20 22.54
C MET A 104 1.37 -0.49 21.53
N ASN A 105 2.25 -1.39 22.00
CA ASN A 105 3.16 -2.15 21.14
C ASN A 105 2.41 -3.05 20.16
N GLN A 106 1.36 -3.73 20.64
CA GLN A 106 0.55 -4.61 19.82
C GLN A 106 -0.15 -3.82 18.72
N ARG A 107 -0.87 -2.75 19.09
CA ARG A 107 -1.57 -1.86 18.15
C ARG A 107 -0.64 -1.23 17.12
N TRP A 108 0.55 -0.81 17.54
CA TRP A 108 1.59 -0.31 16.63
C TRP A 108 2.01 -1.35 15.58
N ASN A 109 2.21 -2.59 15.98
CA ASN A 109 2.58 -3.67 15.06
C ASN A 109 1.43 -4.03 14.12
N ASP A 110 0.20 -4.06 14.64
CA ASP A 110 -1.00 -4.34 13.85
C ASP A 110 -1.25 -3.24 12.81
N LEU A 111 -1.08 -1.97 13.19
CA LEU A 111 -1.16 -0.84 12.26
C LEU A 111 -0.14 -0.96 11.11
N LYS A 112 1.13 -1.24 11.42
CA LYS A 112 2.18 -1.44 10.39
C LYS A 112 1.87 -2.62 9.49
N ALA A 113 1.41 -3.74 10.05
CA ALA A 113 1.03 -4.92 9.27
C ALA A 113 -0.15 -4.61 8.34
N LYS A 114 -1.16 -3.92 8.86
CA LYS A 114 -2.33 -3.49 8.10
C LYS A 114 -1.95 -2.52 7.00
N SER A 115 -1.11 -1.53 7.27
CA SER A 115 -0.69 -0.56 6.27
C SER A 115 0.11 -1.22 5.14
N ALA A 116 1.00 -2.17 5.49
CA ALA A 116 1.74 -2.95 4.51
C ALA A 116 0.83 -3.82 3.63
N ASN A 117 -0.22 -4.41 4.21
CA ASN A 117 -1.18 -5.21 3.46
C ASN A 117 -1.97 -4.37 2.45
N ILE A 118 -2.48 -3.20 2.88
CA ILE A 118 -3.21 -2.27 2.00
C ILE A 118 -2.33 -1.85 0.81
N ARG A 119 -1.07 -1.46 1.07
CA ARG A 119 -0.12 -1.12 0.01
C ARG A 119 0.13 -2.28 -0.95
N ALA A 120 0.40 -3.48 -0.43
CA ALA A 120 0.61 -4.66 -1.27
C ALA A 120 -0.60 -4.98 -2.16
N HIS A 121 -1.82 -4.78 -1.64
CA HIS A 121 -3.03 -4.95 -2.43
C HIS A 121 -3.16 -3.92 -3.55
N LEU A 122 -2.84 -2.65 -3.27
CA LEU A 122 -2.82 -1.57 -4.26
C LEU A 122 -1.77 -1.83 -5.35
N GLU A 123 -0.57 -2.26 -4.97
CA GLU A 123 0.53 -2.61 -5.89
C GLU A 123 0.15 -3.80 -6.78
N ALA A 124 -0.40 -4.87 -6.20
CA ALA A 124 -0.85 -6.04 -6.96
C ALA A 124 -1.97 -5.69 -7.95
N SER A 125 -2.87 -4.76 -7.55
CA SER A 125 -3.90 -4.24 -8.43
C SER A 125 -3.29 -3.43 -9.57
N ALA A 126 -2.37 -2.51 -9.27
CA ALA A 126 -1.60 -1.75 -10.26
C ALA A 126 -0.93 -2.63 -11.30
N GLU A 127 -0.26 -3.70 -10.86
CA GLU A 127 0.43 -4.62 -11.76
C GLU A 127 -0.53 -5.36 -12.69
N LYS A 128 -1.67 -5.86 -12.18
CA LYS A 128 -2.69 -6.54 -13.00
C LYS A 128 -3.21 -5.64 -14.12
N TRP A 129 -3.52 -4.39 -13.79
CA TRP A 129 -4.01 -3.42 -14.78
C TRP A 129 -2.93 -3.05 -15.81
N SER A 130 -1.68 -2.89 -15.38
CA SER A 130 -0.56 -2.64 -16.29
C SER A 130 -0.40 -3.78 -17.30
N LYS A 131 -0.50 -5.04 -16.86
CA LYS A 131 -0.45 -6.21 -17.75
C LYS A 131 -1.59 -6.21 -18.75
N LEU A 132 -2.82 -5.94 -18.30
CA LEU A 132 -3.99 -5.86 -19.17
C LEU A 132 -3.83 -4.78 -20.24
N LEU A 133 -3.38 -3.59 -19.85
CA LEU A 133 -3.15 -2.48 -20.78
C LEU A 133 -2.12 -2.86 -21.85
N MET A 134 -1.02 -3.49 -21.44
CA MET A 134 0.02 -3.94 -22.37
C MET A 134 -0.51 -4.97 -23.38
N SER A 135 -1.31 -5.95 -22.92
CA SER A 135 -1.94 -6.93 -23.83
C SER A 135 -2.94 -6.28 -24.80
N LEU A 136 -3.69 -5.27 -24.35
CA LEU A 136 -4.61 -4.53 -25.22
C LEU A 136 -3.84 -3.71 -26.27
N GLU A 137 -2.75 -3.04 -25.90
CA GLU A 137 -1.90 -2.31 -26.84
C GLU A 137 -1.28 -3.23 -27.88
N GLU A 138 -0.82 -4.42 -27.48
CA GLU A 138 -0.30 -5.45 -28.39
C GLU A 138 -1.38 -5.93 -29.36
N LEU A 139 -2.60 -6.18 -28.87
CA LEU A 139 -3.73 -6.59 -29.71
C LEU A 139 -4.10 -5.49 -30.71
N ILE A 140 -4.14 -4.23 -30.29
CA ILE A 140 -4.41 -3.08 -31.17
C ILE A 140 -3.33 -2.98 -32.25
N LYS A 141 -2.04 -3.10 -31.89
CA LYS A 141 -0.95 -3.10 -32.86
C LYS A 141 -1.09 -4.24 -33.86
N TRP A 142 -1.44 -5.43 -33.40
CA TRP A 142 -1.67 -6.59 -34.27
C TRP A 142 -2.86 -6.37 -35.21
N LEU A 143 -3.97 -5.85 -34.72
CA LEU A 143 -5.15 -5.53 -35.52
C LEU A 143 -4.81 -4.51 -36.61
N ASN A 144 -4.07 -3.45 -36.28
CA ASN A 144 -3.65 -2.44 -37.25
C ASN A 144 -2.73 -3.05 -38.31
N LEU A 145 -1.78 -3.91 -37.93
CA LEU A 145 -0.93 -4.62 -38.88
C LEU A 145 -1.74 -5.51 -39.83
N LYS A 146 -2.77 -6.21 -39.32
CA LYS A 146 -3.65 -7.04 -40.14
C LYS A 146 -4.58 -6.24 -41.03
N ASP A 147 -5.08 -5.09 -40.56
CA ASP A 147 -5.87 -4.17 -41.37
C ASP A 147 -5.03 -3.58 -42.52
N ASP A 148 -3.78 -3.20 -42.25
CA ASP A 148 -2.86 -2.73 -43.28
C ASP A 148 -2.49 -3.84 -44.28
N GLU A 149 -2.32 -5.07 -43.82
CA GLU A 149 -2.11 -6.23 -44.69
C GLU A 149 -3.33 -6.49 -45.59
N LEU A 150 -4.54 -6.47 -45.02
CA LEU A 150 -5.79 -6.63 -45.77
C LEU A 150 -5.99 -5.51 -46.80
N LYS A 151 -5.66 -4.26 -46.47
CA LYS A 151 -5.71 -3.14 -47.43
C LYS A 151 -4.72 -3.28 -48.58
N LYS A 152 -3.60 -3.98 -48.38
CA LYS A 152 -2.62 -4.28 -49.43
C LYS A 152 -3.03 -5.47 -50.30
N GLN A 153 -3.98 -6.29 -49.86
CA GLN A 153 -4.50 -7.38 -50.68
C GLN A 153 -5.25 -6.80 -51.89
N MET A 154 -5.09 -7.45 -53.05
CA MET A 154 -5.77 -7.04 -54.27
C MET A 154 -7.30 -7.05 -54.11
N PRO A 155 -8.05 -6.16 -54.81
CA PRO A 155 -9.50 -6.24 -54.84
C PRO A 155 -9.96 -7.62 -55.30
N VAL A 156 -11.00 -8.16 -54.68
CA VAL A 156 -11.59 -9.44 -55.10
C VAL A 156 -12.08 -9.30 -56.54
N GLY A 157 -11.50 -10.08 -57.45
CA GLY A 157 -11.89 -10.09 -58.86
C GLY A 157 -13.31 -10.57 -59.06
N GLY A 158 -14.13 -9.82 -59.79
CA GLY A 158 -15.52 -10.21 -60.13
C GLY A 158 -15.61 -11.17 -61.32
N ASP A 159 -14.56 -11.22 -62.15
CA ASP A 159 -14.42 -12.05 -63.34
C ASP A 159 -13.32 -13.12 -63.19
N VAL A 160 -13.48 -14.23 -63.93
CA VAL A 160 -12.60 -15.41 -63.88
C VAL A 160 -11.10 -15.09 -64.10
N PRO A 161 -10.69 -14.21 -65.04
CA PRO A 161 -9.29 -13.80 -65.19
C PRO A 161 -8.69 -13.16 -63.94
N THR A 162 -9.45 -12.28 -63.29
CA THR A 162 -8.98 -11.54 -62.11
C THR A 162 -8.85 -12.47 -60.90
N LEU A 163 -9.75 -13.45 -60.76
CA LEU A 163 -9.65 -14.52 -59.76
C LEU A 163 -8.45 -15.43 -59.99
N GLN A 164 -8.11 -15.71 -61.25
CA GLN A 164 -6.96 -16.54 -61.61
C GLN A 164 -5.64 -15.83 -61.28
N GLN A 165 -5.55 -14.53 -61.57
CA GLN A 165 -4.41 -13.69 -61.19
C GLN A 165 -4.26 -13.58 -59.65
N GLN A 166 -5.38 -13.45 -58.93
CA GLN A 166 -5.39 -13.41 -57.46
C GLN A 166 -4.96 -14.76 -56.85
N HIS A 167 -5.40 -15.88 -57.41
CA HIS A 167 -5.00 -17.23 -57.00
C HIS A 167 -3.49 -17.47 -57.21
N ASP A 168 -2.94 -17.05 -58.36
CA ASP A 168 -1.51 -17.18 -58.64
C ASP A 168 -0.68 -16.29 -57.71
N HIS A 169 -1.15 -15.08 -57.40
CA HIS A 169 -0.49 -14.18 -56.45
C HIS A 169 -0.50 -14.73 -55.01
N CYS A 170 -1.62 -15.28 -54.55
CA CYS A 170 -1.72 -15.91 -53.23
C CYS A 170 -0.84 -17.16 -53.09
N LYS A 171 -0.71 -17.96 -54.17
CA LYS A 171 0.20 -19.13 -54.20
C LYS A 171 1.65 -18.75 -54.01
N VAL A 172 2.10 -17.65 -54.62
CA VAL A 172 3.48 -17.15 -54.48
C VAL A 172 3.72 -16.57 -53.09
N SER A 173 2.74 -15.84 -52.53
CA SER A 173 2.86 -15.22 -51.21
C SER A 173 2.77 -16.19 -50.02
N CYS A 174 2.20 -17.39 -50.20
CA CYS A 174 2.12 -18.44 -49.17
C CYS A 174 3.30 -19.44 -49.19
N LEU A 175 4.21 -19.34 -50.16
CA LEU A 175 5.40 -20.21 -50.30
C LEU A 175 6.68 -19.60 -49.70
N ILE A 176 6.58 -18.43 -49.05
CA ILE A 176 7.64 -17.75 -48.29
C ILE A 176 7.25 -17.76 -46.82
#